data_AF-A0A852MJ89-F1
#
_entry.id   AF-A0A852MJ89-F1
#
_cell.length_a   1.000
_cell.length_b   1.000
_cell.length_c   1.000
_cell.angle_alpha   90.00
_cell.angle_beta   90.00
_cell.angle_gamma   90.00
#
_symmetry.space_group_name_H-M   'P 1'
#
loop_
_entity.id
_entity.type
_entity.pdbx_description
1 polymer ?
#
loop_
_entity_poly.entity_id
_entity_poly.type
_entity_poly.pdbx_seq_one_letter_code
_entity_poly.pdbx_strand_id
1 'polypeptide(L)' 'EYPDLRKHNNCMATSLTPAIYARLCDKVTPNGWTLDQCIQTGVDNPGHPFIKTV' A
#
# COMPACT_ATOMS: atom_id res chain seq x y z
N GLU A 1 4.07 6.34 8.26
CA GLU A 1 2.93 6.08 9.16
C GLU A 1 2.07 5.00 8.53
N TYR A 2 1.61 3.98 9.26
CA TYR A 2 0.91 2.85 8.63
C TYR A 2 -0.50 3.27 8.14
N PRO A 3 -0.88 3.01 6.88
CA PRO A 3 -2.17 3.46 6.34
C PRO A 3 -3.35 2.68 6.95
N ASP A 4 -4.48 3.35 7.15
CA ASP A 4 -5.73 2.69 7.53
C ASP A 4 -6.39 2.06 6.29
N LEU A 5 -6.31 0.74 6.19
CA LEU A 5 -6.80 -0.05 5.05
C LEU A 5 -8.03 -0.90 5.37
N ARG A 6 -8.73 -0.63 6.48
CA ARG A 6 -9.86 -1.48 6.97
C ARG A 6 -11.04 -1.59 6.00
N LYS A 7 -11.17 -0.67 5.04
CA LYS A 7 -12.26 -0.62 4.06
C LYS A 7 -11.79 -0.84 2.62
N HIS A 8 -10.56 -1.30 2.43
CA HIS A 8 -9.95 -1.44 1.11
C HIS A 8 -10.05 -2.88 0.60
N ASN A 9 -10.46 -3.02 -0.66
CA ASN A 9 -10.51 -4.28 -1.38
C ASN A 9 -9.61 -4.22 -2.62
N ASN A 10 -8.30 -4.15 -2.40
CA ASN A 10 -7.27 -4.28 -3.42
C ASN A 10 -6.16 -5.24 -2.95
N CYS A 11 -5.32 -5.69 -3.88
CA CYS A 11 -4.27 -6.67 -3.59
C CYS A 11 -3.22 -6.11 -2.64
N MET A 12 -2.80 -4.85 -2.82
CA MET A 12 -1.89 -4.15 -1.92
C MET A 12 -2.40 -4.19 -0.47
N ALA A 13 -3.65 -3.80 -0.22
CA ALA A 13 -4.24 -3.75 1.12
C ALA A 13 -4.38 -5.12 1.77
N THR A 14 -4.63 -6.17 0.99
CA THR A 14 -4.69 -7.56 1.52
C THR A 14 -3.30 -8.09 1.90
N SER A 15 -2.25 -7.59 1.27
CA SER A 15 -0.89 -8.12 1.37
C SER A 15 0.00 -7.30 2.31
N LEU A 16 -0.29 -6.01 2.49
CA LEU A 16 0.47 -5.13 3.34
C LEU A 16 0.20 -5.47 4.82
N THR A 17 1.29 -5.61 5.57
CA THR A 17 1.25 -5.81 7.03
C THR A 17 2.13 -4.76 7.71
N PRO A 18 1.89 -4.45 9.00
CA PRO A 18 2.74 -3.51 9.75
C PRO A 18 4.22 -3.91 9.72
N ALA A 19 4.52 -5.21 9.76
CA ALA A 19 5.89 -5.72 9.71
C ALA A 19 6.55 -5.48 8.34
N ILE A 20 5.82 -5.69 7.24
CA ILE A 20 6.33 -5.40 5.88
C ILE A 20 6.56 -3.89 5.72
N TYR A 21 5.59 -3.08 6.14
CA TYR A 21 5.69 -1.62 6.05
C TYR A 21 6.89 -1.09 6.85
N ALA A 22 7.03 -1.48 8.12
CA ALA A 22 8.16 -1.06 8.95
C ALA A 22 9.53 -1.49 8.39
N ARG A 23 9.60 -2.62 7.68
CA ARG A 23 10.85 -3.07 7.03
C ARG A 23 11.23 -2.24 5.81
N LEU A 24 10.25 -1.64 5.14
CA LEU A 24 10.41 -1.06 3.81
C LEU A 24 10.17 0.46 3.75
N CYS A 25 9.54 1.07 4.75
CA CYS A 25 9.16 2.49 4.73
C CYS A 25 10.37 3.44 4.57
N ASP A 26 11.51 3.08 5.15
CA ASP A 26 12.73 3.90 5.07
C ASP A 26 13.61 3.56 3.85
N LYS A 27 13.19 2.61 3.01
CA LYS A 27 13.94 2.23 1.81
C LYS A 27 13.58 3.16 0.66
N VAL A 28 14.62 3.59 -0.04
CA VAL A 28 14.51 4.46 -1.21
C VAL A 28 15.34 3.87 -2.35
N THR A 29 14.81 3.88 -3.56
CA THR A 29 15.57 3.47 -4.75
C THR A 29 16.65 4.51 -5.09
N PRO A 30 17.66 4.18 -5.92
CA PRO A 30 18.66 5.17 -6.37
C PRO A 30 18.05 6.42 -7.04
N ASN A 31 16.85 6.29 -7.60
CA ASN A 31 16.12 7.39 -8.25
C ASN A 31 15.14 8.10 -7.29
N GLY A 32 15.20 7.85 -5.99
CA GLY A 32 14.38 8.54 -5.00
C GLY A 32 12.96 7.98 -4.81
N TRP A 33 12.65 6.79 -5.35
CA TRP A 33 11.30 6.22 -5.23
C TRP A 33 11.11 5.47 -3.90
N THR A 34 9.98 5.71 -3.24
CA THR A 34 9.68 5.22 -1.89
C THR A 34 8.54 4.18 -1.90
N LEU A 35 8.38 3.44 -0.79
CA LEU A 35 7.25 2.54 -0.62
C LEU A 35 5.91 3.28 -0.65
N ASP A 36 5.82 4.45 -0.01
CA ASP A 36 4.58 5.23 0.06
C ASP A 36 4.11 5.63 -1.34
N GLN A 37 5.03 6.04 -2.21
CA GLN A 37 4.70 6.34 -3.61
C GLN A 37 4.22 5.11 -4.40
N CYS A 38 4.74 3.90 -4.12
CA CYS A 38 4.26 2.67 -4.76
C CYS A 38 2.82 2.35 -4.37
N ILE A 39 2.46 2.53 -3.10
CA ILE A 39 1.16 2.08 -2.57
C ILE A 39 0.08 3.16 -2.64
N GLN A 40 0.45 4.42 -2.91
CA GLN A 40 -0.44 5.59 -2.85
C GLN A 40 -1.76 5.35 -3.60
N THR A 41 -1.71 4.81 -4.82
CA THR A 41 -2.92 4.52 -5.60
C THR A 41 -3.86 3.52 -4.90
N GLY A 42 -3.30 2.50 -4.25
CA GLY A 42 -4.07 1.52 -3.50
C GLY A 42 -4.55 2.03 -2.13
N VAL A 43 -3.93 3.09 -1.59
CA VAL A 43 -4.39 3.77 -0.36
C VAL A 43 -5.53 4.74 -0.70
N ASP A 44 -5.42 5.50 -1.79
CA ASP A 44 -6.43 6.48 -2.18
C ASP A 44 -7.69 5.83 -2.79
N ASN A 45 -7.53 4.66 -3.41
CA ASN A 45 -8.62 3.95 -4.07
C ASN A 45 -8.99 2.68 -3.29
N PRO A 46 -10.01 2.72 -2.42
CA PRO A 46 -10.46 1.56 -1.64
C PRO A 46 -11.02 0.41 -2.49
N GLY A 47 -11.23 0.63 -3.79
CA GLY A 47 -11.67 -0.39 -4.73
C GLY A 47 -13.18 -0.63 -4.68
N HIS A 48 -13.60 -1.80 -5.15
CA HIS A 48 -15.00 -2.17 -5.29
C HIS A 48 -15.25 -3.55 -4.66
N PRO A 49 -16.41 -3.82 -4.01
CA PRO A 49 -16.65 -5.10 -3.34
C PRO A 49 -16.55 -6.34 -4.25
N PHE A 50 -16.82 -6.17 -5.55
CA PHE A 50 -16.89 -7.27 -6.51
C PHE A 50 -15.73 -7.31 -7.52
N ILE A 51 -14.89 -6.27 -7.56
CA ILE A 51 -13.75 -6.18 -8.49
C ILE A 51 -12.53 -5.75 -7.68
N LYS A 52 -11.50 -6.59 -7.73
CA LYS A 52 -10.26 -6.37 -6.98
C LYS A 52 -9.19 -5.79 -7.91
N THR A 53 -8.78 -4.56 -7.62
CA THR A 53 -7.64 -3.92 -8.30
C THR A 53 -6.33 -4.33 -7.61
N VAL A 54 -5.20 -4.07 -8.28
CA VAL A 54 -3.87 -4.23 -7.66
C VAL A 54 -3.71 -3.21 -6.54
#